data_AF-A0AAV5SFP9-F1
#
_entry.id   AF-A0AAV5SFP9-F1
#
_cell.length_a   1.000
_cell.length_b   1.000
_cell.length_c   1.000
_cell.angle_alpha   90.00
_cell.angle_beta   90.00
_cell.angle_gamma   90.00
#
_symmetry.space_group_name_H-M   'P 1'
#
loop_
_entity.id
_entity.type
_entity.pdbx_description
1 polymer ?
#
loop_
_entity_poly.entity_id
_entity_poly.type
_entity_poly.pdbx_seq_one_letter_code
_entity_poly.pdbx_strand_id
1 'polypeptide(L)' 'IHDQQKEFFVYSIVSVFGQKDKYWIALTNNGTAWNWDDQSTDPFAEWAEGQPDTNDGELRCAYATRATGFNVKW' A
#
# COMPACT_ATOMS: atom_id res chain seq x y z
N ILE A 1 -3.11 0.43 -6.97
CA ILE A 1 -4.38 0.85 -6.28
C ILE A 1 -4.48 2.35 -6.48
N HIS A 2 -5.53 2.86 -7.14
CA HIS A 2 -5.51 4.21 -7.73
C HIS A 2 -6.69 5.11 -7.34
N ASP A 3 -7.59 4.63 -6.50
CA ASP A 3 -8.72 5.38 -5.96
C ASP A 3 -9.34 4.60 -4.80
N GLN A 4 -10.25 5.26 -4.07
CA GLN A 4 -10.93 4.70 -2.91
C GLN A 4 -11.81 3.48 -3.26
N GLN A 5 -12.37 3.40 -4.47
CA GLN A 5 -13.21 2.26 -4.86
C GLN A 5 -12.37 1.00 -5.07
N LYS A 6 -11.20 1.13 -5.70
CA LYS A 6 -10.20 0.08 -5.84
C LYS A 6 -9.65 -0.33 -4.48
N GLU A 7 -9.39 0.62 -3.59
CA GLU A 7 -9.00 0.32 -2.21
C GLU A 7 -10.06 -0.53 -1.50
N PHE A 8 -11.33 -0.11 -1.55
CA PHE A 8 -12.42 -0.85 -0.94
C PHE A 8 -12.59 -2.25 -1.54
N PHE A 9 -12.39 -2.39 -2.85
CA PHE A 9 -12.37 -3.70 -3.50
C PHE A 9 -11.22 -4.57 -2.97
N VAL A 10 -10.00 -4.04 -2.84
CA VAL A 10 -8.88 -4.76 -2.24
C VAL A 10 -9.18 -5.13 -0.80
N TYR A 11 -9.74 -4.23 0.01
CA TYR A 11 -10.22 -4.53 1.37
C TYR A 11 -11.14 -5.75 1.37
N SER A 12 -12.12 -5.80 0.47
CA SER A 12 -13.07 -6.91 0.40
C SER A 12 -12.37 -8.26 0.17
N ILE A 13 -11.33 -8.29 -0.68
CA ILE A 13 -10.53 -9.48 -0.95
C ILE A 13 -9.71 -9.84 0.28
N VAL A 14 -9.00 -8.89 0.89
CA VAL A 14 -8.07 -9.18 1.98
C VAL A 14 -8.75 -9.37 3.33
N SER A 15 -10.02 -8.98 3.46
CA SER A 15 -10.80 -9.14 4.70
C SER A 15 -11.02 -10.59 5.12
N VAL A 16 -10.82 -11.54 4.20
CA VAL A 16 -10.86 -12.99 4.46
C VAL A 16 -9.59 -13.49 5.15
N PHE A 17 -8.50 -12.71 5.16
CA PHE A 17 -7.26 -13.01 5.85
C PHE A 17 -7.29 -12.49 7.29
N GLY A 18 -6.30 -12.89 8.09
CA GLY A 18 -6.17 -12.50 9.48
C GLY A 18 -5.99 -10.98 9.64
N GLN A 19 -6.42 -10.46 10.79
CA GLN A 19 -6.13 -9.07 11.14
C GLN A 19 -4.60 -8.89 11.19
N LYS A 20 -4.09 -7.82 10.56
CA LYS A 20 -2.66 -7.48 10.46
C LYS A 20 -1.82 -8.33 9.50
N ASP A 21 -2.43 -9.19 8.71
CA ASP A 21 -1.70 -9.84 7.61
C ASP A 21 -1.18 -8.77 6.64
N LYS A 22 0.07 -8.97 6.19
CA LYS A 22 0.77 -8.08 5.27
C LYS A 22 0.75 -8.70 3.89
N TYR A 23 0.39 -7.93 2.88
CA TYR A 23 0.40 -8.36 1.49
C TYR A 23 1.16 -7.34 0.67
N TRP A 24 2.14 -7.83 -0.09
CA TRP A 24 2.91 -6.99 -0.99
C TRP A 24 1.98 -6.34 -2.01
N ILE A 25 2.21 -5.07 -2.24
CA ILE A 25 1.65 -4.35 -3.37
C ILE A 25 2.79 -4.01 -4.32
N ALA A 26 2.47 -3.85 -5.59
CA ALA A 26 3.46 -3.57 -6.63
C ALA A 26 3.92 -2.11 -6.63
N LEU A 27 4.16 -1.54 -5.44
CA LEU A 27 4.63 -0.18 -5.23
C LEU A 27 6.04 -0.23 -4.63
N THR A 28 7.01 0.31 -5.34
CA THR A 28 8.43 0.24 -4.97
C THR A 28 9.08 1.61 -4.97
N ASN A 29 10.08 1.81 -4.09
CA ASN A 29 10.87 3.04 -4.01
C ASN A 29 12.20 2.85 -4.75
N ASN A 30 12.48 3.73 -5.72
CA ASN A 30 13.71 3.68 -6.52
C ASN A 30 14.87 4.52 -5.93
N GLY A 31 14.73 5.01 -4.71
CA GLY A 31 15.66 5.92 -4.03
C GLY A 31 15.22 7.38 -4.04
N THR A 32 14.29 7.78 -4.92
CA THR A 32 13.78 9.16 -5.00
C THR A 32 12.26 9.23 -5.00
N ALA A 33 11.57 8.24 -5.56
CA ALA A 33 10.13 8.22 -5.69
C ALA A 33 9.57 6.79 -5.53
N TRP A 34 8.28 6.75 -5.17
CA TRP A 34 7.48 5.53 -5.14
C TRP A 34 6.75 5.35 -6.46
N ASN A 35 6.92 4.18 -7.09
CA ASN A 35 6.44 3.89 -8.43
C ASN A 35 5.65 2.57 -8.42
N TRP A 36 4.52 2.56 -9.12
CA TRP A 36 3.80 1.31 -9.39
C TRP A 36 4.50 0.54 -10.50
N ASP A 37 4.63 -0.78 -10.35
CA ASP A 37 5.29 -1.63 -11.35
C ASP A 37 4.52 -1.67 -12.68
N ASP A 38 3.21 -1.40 -12.66
CA ASP A 38 2.36 -1.28 -13.84
C ASP A 38 2.46 0.08 -14.56
N GLN A 39 3.37 0.94 -14.11
CA GLN A 39 3.65 2.28 -14.65
C GLN A 39 2.53 3.30 -14.48
N SER A 40 1.49 3.00 -13.70
CA SER A 40 0.45 3.97 -13.35
C SER A 40 1.04 5.15 -12.58
N THR A 41 0.61 6.36 -12.92
CA THR A 41 1.12 7.63 -12.36
C THR A 41 0.10 8.35 -11.48
N ASP A 42 -1.04 7.71 -11.18
CA ASP A 42 -2.06 8.28 -10.31
C ASP A 42 -1.49 8.61 -8.92
N PRO A 43 -1.75 9.81 -8.37
CA PRO A 43 -1.16 10.26 -7.10
C PRO A 43 -1.81 9.63 -5.86
N PHE A 44 -2.66 8.63 -6.03
CA PHE A 44 -3.40 8.01 -4.92
C PHE A 44 -2.46 7.24 -4.00
N ALA A 45 -2.47 7.60 -2.72
CA ALA A 45 -1.65 6.99 -1.69
C ALA A 45 -2.37 6.98 -0.35
N GLU A 46 -2.47 5.80 0.28
CA GLU A 46 -3.13 5.60 1.57
C GLU A 46 -2.12 5.06 2.57
N TRP A 47 -1.10 5.89 2.82
CA TRP A 47 -0.05 5.57 3.76
C TRP A 47 -0.60 5.41 5.18
N ALA A 48 -0.12 4.39 5.88
CA ALA A 48 -0.27 4.23 7.31
C ALA A 48 0.45 5.36 8.05
N GLU A 49 0.06 5.58 9.29
CA GLU A 49 0.73 6.58 10.12
C GLU A 49 2.23 6.27 10.25
N GLY A 50 3.07 7.26 9.96
CA GLY A 50 4.53 7.11 9.95
C GLY A 50 5.11 6.49 8.68
N GLN A 51 4.30 6.20 7.66
CA GLN A 51 4.76 5.75 6.35
C GLN A 51 4.66 6.87 5.29
N PRO A 52 5.47 6.83 4.22
CA PRO A 52 6.53 5.85 3.96
C PRO A 52 7.80 6.11 4.76
N ASP A 53 8.29 5.10 5.47
CA ASP A 53 9.63 5.08 6.07
C ASP A 53 10.53 4.16 5.23
N THR A 54 11.54 4.74 4.59
CA THR A 54 12.48 4.01 3.74
C THR A 54 13.68 3.47 4.51
N ASN A 55 13.84 3.78 5.81
CA ASN A 55 14.99 3.39 6.63
C ASN A 55 16.33 3.57 5.88
N ASP A 56 16.66 4.82 5.56
CA ASP A 56 17.84 5.21 4.77
C ASP A 56 17.96 4.51 3.39
N GLY A 57 16.83 4.07 2.84
CA GLY A 57 16.76 3.42 1.54
C GLY A 57 16.90 1.90 1.58
N GLU A 58 16.91 1.27 2.75
CA GLU A 58 16.85 -0.19 2.90
C GLU A 58 15.45 -0.75 2.64
N LEU A 59 14.40 0.02 2.94
CA LEU A 59 13.00 -0.37 2.72
C LEU A 59 12.49 0.24 1.41
N ARG A 60 12.42 -0.59 0.37
CA ARG A 60 12.04 -0.18 -1.00
C ARG A 60 10.77 -0.81 -1.53
N CYS A 61 10.11 -1.67 -0.78
CA CYS A 61 8.86 -2.31 -1.19
C CYS A 61 7.76 -1.94 -0.21
N ALA A 62 6.56 -1.64 -0.72
CA ALA A 62 5.39 -1.39 0.11
C ALA A 62 4.54 -2.64 0.24
N TYR A 63 4.01 -2.87 1.43
CA TYR A 63 2.95 -3.85 1.67
C TYR A 63 1.74 -3.12 2.20
N ALA A 64 0.55 -3.61 1.89
CA ALA A 64 -0.66 -3.14 2.52
C ALA A 64 -1.09 -4.09 3.64
N THR A 65 -1.84 -3.56 4.59
CA THR A 65 -2.48 -4.31 5.66
C THR A 65 -3.87 -3.76 5.93
N ARG A 66 -4.72 -4.60 6.52
CA ARG A 66 -6.04 -4.17 6.97
C ARG A 66 -5.89 -3.20 8.14
N ALA A 67 -6.37 -1.97 7.95
CA ALA A 67 -6.45 -0.96 8.99
C ALA A 67 -7.76 -1.11 9.80
N THR A 68 -7.96 -0.24 10.80
CA THR A 68 -9.25 -0.15 11.49
C THR A 68 -10.36 0.28 10.52
N GLY A 69 -11.51 -0.38 10.59
CA GLY A 69 -12.65 -0.10 9.70
C GLY A 69 -12.57 -0.84 8.35
N PHE A 70 -12.99 -0.17 7.28
CA PHE A 70 -13.12 -0.72 5.92
C PHE A 70 -11.97 -0.31 4.99
N ASN A 71 -10.82 0.08 5.56
CA ASN A 71 -9.70 0.65 4.81
C ASN A 71 -8.51 -0.30 4.77
N VAL A 72 -7.73 -0.21 3.69
CA VAL A 72 -6.39 -0.82 3.63
C VAL A 72 -5.36 0.28 3.53
N LYS A 73 -4.30 0.16 4.32
CA LYS A 73 -3.20 1.15 4.35
C LYS A 73 -1.87 0.47 4.09
N TRP A 74 -0.93 1.19 3.49
CA TRP A 74 0.42 0.72 3.20
C TRP A 74 1.52 1.59 3.80
#